data_AF-A0A2E6YEJ7-F1
#
_entry.id   AF-A0A2E6YEJ7-F1
#
_cell.length_a   1.000
_cell.length_b   1.000
_cell.length_c   1.000
_cell.angle_alpha   90.00
_cell.angle_beta   90.00
_cell.angle_gamma   90.00
#
_symmetry.space_group_name_H-M   'P 1'
#
loop_
_entity.id
_entity.type
_entity.pdbx_description
1 polymer ?
#
loop_
_entity_poly.entity_id
_entity_poly.type
_entity_poly.pdbx_seq_one_letter_code
_entity_poly.pdbx_strand_id
1 'polypeptide(L)'
;MFEVLKNARCKVWYDENHGDSVRLVLAVEEKKPHTFPFGASENNLITQMSLKTIEEKFNGGTYIFNGDKLIQYKDSTYGNGFVRSQEDMKILSEIIGSTSYQGNHSKGVSGMFEKFRCNNMDKSEFLGGVGETFELEVDGLGDGGVFENKLVYSWSPFSQNLLINLEAERLVCNNGMVGNASFVTKAVPLVNRYQEHLDFISVQLEPQFNAILSNRFKDMSHQPANLQSMMTAHNLINNRLKQNNSLLRKSTQYDIEVVQMVENLRSMNNVLNVKSTLRDHYKPSAFSNKEQARHLQGNLTQYDVFNILTEAVSHSNGDSKNDEGIQRAINGIVFDELNDKKNIKGNIPNLSSDSDHNRIFFGKN
;
A
#
# COMPACT_ATOMS: atom_id res chain seq x y z
N MET A 1 -26.00 12.27 4.08
CA MET A 1 -26.78 11.25 4.83
C MET A 1 -26.73 9.97 4.01
N PHE A 2 -26.45 8.84 4.66
CA PHE A 2 -26.33 7.56 3.96
C PHE A 2 -27.69 7.01 3.56
N GLU A 3 -27.77 6.49 2.33
CA GLU A 3 -28.95 5.84 1.79
C GLU A 3 -28.58 4.46 1.23
N VAL A 4 -29.48 3.50 1.41
CA VAL A 4 -29.27 2.10 1.00
C VAL A 4 -30.38 1.72 0.04
N LEU A 5 -30.02 1.42 -1.20
CA LEU A 5 -30.94 0.88 -2.20
C LEU A 5 -30.61 -0.61 -2.38
N LYS A 6 -31.56 -1.48 -2.00
CA LYS A 6 -31.42 -2.94 -2.14
C LYS A 6 -32.22 -3.42 -3.34
N ASN A 7 -31.70 -4.41 -4.06
CA ASN A 7 -32.32 -4.97 -5.26
C ASN A 7 -32.67 -3.88 -6.29
N ALA A 8 -31.80 -2.87 -6.41
CA ALA A 8 -32.10 -1.66 -7.14
C ALA A 8 -32.05 -1.89 -8.65
N ARG A 9 -32.93 -1.20 -9.38
CA ARG A 9 -32.93 -1.25 -10.84
C ARG A 9 -31.84 -0.37 -11.42
N CYS A 10 -31.07 -0.93 -12.34
CA CYS A 10 -29.91 -0.25 -12.91
C CYS A 10 -29.99 -0.16 -14.42
N LYS A 11 -29.37 0.88 -14.97
CA LYS A 11 -29.07 1.01 -16.39
C LYS A 11 -27.61 1.34 -16.58
N VAL A 12 -27.00 0.80 -17.63
CA VAL A 12 -25.60 1.09 -17.96
C VAL A 12 -25.44 1.56 -19.39
N TRP A 13 -24.50 2.48 -19.62
CA TRP A 13 -24.15 2.95 -20.96
C TRP A 13 -22.70 3.42 -21.00
N TYR A 14 -22.23 3.76 -22.20
CA TYR A 14 -20.91 4.33 -22.42
C TYR A 14 -20.95 5.85 -22.41
N ASP A 15 -20.03 6.45 -21.67
CA ASP A 15 -19.68 7.85 -21.82
C ASP A 15 -18.53 7.98 -22.84
N GLU A 16 -18.86 8.51 -24.01
CA GLU A 16 -17.95 8.69 -25.16
C GLU A 16 -17.31 10.09 -25.18
N ASN A 17 -17.55 10.93 -24.18
CA ASN A 17 -17.05 12.32 -24.16
C ASN A 17 -15.52 12.45 -23.96
N HIS A 18 -14.77 11.34 -23.96
CA HIS A 18 -13.34 11.27 -23.63
C HIS A 18 -12.46 10.75 -24.77
N GLY A 19 -12.74 11.18 -26.00
CA GLY A 19 -11.95 10.81 -27.19
C GLY A 19 -12.06 9.32 -27.49
N ASP A 20 -10.93 8.65 -27.71
CA ASP A 20 -10.89 7.20 -28.04
C ASP A 20 -11.15 6.29 -26.83
N SER A 21 -11.37 6.84 -25.64
CA SER A 21 -11.55 6.09 -24.40
C SER A 21 -12.98 6.20 -23.88
N VAL A 22 -13.67 5.06 -23.78
CA VAL A 22 -15.02 4.96 -23.23
C VAL A 22 -14.99 4.70 -21.72
N ARG A 23 -15.97 5.24 -20.99
CA ARG A 23 -16.20 4.93 -19.57
C ARG A 23 -17.57 4.32 -19.36
N LEU A 24 -17.66 3.40 -18.40
CA LEU A 24 -18.92 2.82 -17.97
C LEU A 24 -19.63 3.84 -17.08
N VAL A 25 -20.89 4.10 -17.42
CA VAL A 25 -21.80 4.87 -16.59
C VAL A 25 -22.88 3.95 -16.05
N LEU A 26 -23.17 4.10 -14.77
CA LEU A 26 -24.22 3.38 -14.05
C LEU A 26 -25.24 4.38 -13.53
N ALA A 27 -26.49 4.25 -13.97
CA ALA A 27 -27.63 4.85 -13.27
C ALA A 27 -28.30 3.80 -12.40
N VAL A 28 -28.54 4.17 -11.15
CA VAL A 28 -29.29 3.37 -10.18
C VAL A 28 -30.58 4.13 -9.87
N GLU A 29 -31.70 3.59 -10.31
CA GLU A 29 -33.02 4.20 -10.13
C GLU A 29 -33.07 5.69 -10.52
N GLU A 30 -33.47 6.58 -9.61
CA GLU A 30 -33.57 8.03 -9.83
C GLU A 30 -32.32 8.79 -9.35
N LYS A 31 -31.25 8.09 -8.98
CA LYS A 31 -30.00 8.71 -8.53
C LYS A 31 -29.21 9.29 -9.68
N LYS A 32 -28.36 10.27 -9.34
CA LYS A 32 -27.39 10.83 -10.28
C LYS A 32 -26.51 9.70 -10.85
N PRO A 33 -26.35 9.62 -12.18
CA PRO A 33 -25.49 8.61 -12.79
C PRO A 33 -24.06 8.71 -12.28
N HIS A 34 -23.47 7.55 -11.99
CA HIS A 34 -22.08 7.41 -11.57
C HIS A 34 -21.23 6.99 -12.77
N THR A 35 -20.15 7.71 -13.03
CA THR A 35 -19.19 7.37 -14.08
C THR A 35 -17.93 6.78 -13.47
N PHE A 36 -17.63 5.53 -13.79
CA PHE A 36 -16.47 4.86 -13.23
C PHE A 36 -15.16 5.47 -13.77
N PRO A 37 -14.13 5.66 -12.93
CA PRO A 37 -12.87 6.26 -13.33
C PRO A 37 -12.04 5.29 -14.18
N PHE A 38 -11.17 5.83 -15.04
CA PHE A 38 -10.27 5.01 -15.84
C PHE A 38 -9.42 4.08 -14.95
N GLY A 39 -9.36 2.80 -15.32
CA GLY A 39 -8.65 1.76 -14.57
C GLY A 39 -9.47 1.05 -13.49
N ALA A 40 -10.70 1.49 -13.21
CA ALA A 40 -11.63 0.73 -12.36
C ALA A 40 -11.91 -0.67 -12.95
N SER A 41 -12.10 -1.67 -12.09
CA SER A 41 -12.43 -3.04 -12.50
C SER A 41 -13.66 -3.10 -13.40
N GLU A 42 -14.61 -2.19 -13.18
CA GLU A 42 -15.86 -2.06 -13.90
C GLU A 42 -15.65 -1.61 -15.33
N ASN A 43 -14.70 -0.69 -15.56
CA ASN A 43 -14.34 -0.26 -16.90
C ASN A 43 -13.68 -1.39 -17.70
N ASN A 44 -13.01 -2.33 -17.04
CA ASN A 44 -12.48 -3.52 -17.73
C ASN A 44 -13.60 -4.44 -18.24
N LEU A 45 -14.79 -4.42 -17.61
CA LEU A 45 -15.93 -5.24 -18.06
C LEU A 45 -16.39 -4.87 -19.47
N ILE A 46 -16.25 -3.59 -19.86
CA ILE A 46 -16.58 -3.11 -21.21
C ILE A 46 -15.85 -3.93 -22.28
N THR A 47 -14.61 -4.33 -22.01
CA THR A 47 -13.79 -5.10 -22.97
C THR A 47 -14.06 -6.60 -22.94
N GLN A 48 -14.77 -7.08 -21.92
CA GLN A 48 -14.93 -8.51 -21.64
C GLN A 48 -16.34 -9.03 -21.94
N MET A 49 -17.36 -8.17 -21.90
CA MET A 49 -18.76 -8.57 -22.01
C MET A 49 -19.63 -7.48 -22.62
N SER A 50 -20.80 -7.88 -23.12
CA SER A 50 -21.77 -6.95 -23.71
C SER A 50 -22.42 -6.04 -22.66
N LEU A 51 -22.84 -4.83 -23.05
CA LEU A 51 -23.57 -3.91 -22.14
C LEU A 51 -24.77 -4.55 -21.47
N LYS A 52 -25.52 -5.41 -22.19
CA LYS A 52 -26.67 -6.10 -21.62
C LYS A 52 -26.25 -7.03 -20.47
N THR A 53 -25.16 -7.77 -20.63
CA THR A 53 -24.61 -8.65 -19.58
C THR A 53 -24.10 -7.83 -18.40
N ILE A 54 -23.49 -6.67 -18.66
CA ILE A 54 -23.07 -5.74 -17.60
C ILE A 54 -24.30 -5.23 -16.84
N GLU A 55 -25.35 -4.82 -17.56
CA GLU A 55 -26.61 -4.35 -16.96
C GLU A 55 -27.22 -5.42 -16.06
N GLU A 56 -27.35 -6.66 -16.55
CA GLU A 56 -27.87 -7.80 -15.79
C GLU A 56 -27.04 -8.08 -14.52
N LYS A 57 -25.73 -7.86 -14.57
CA LYS A 57 -24.84 -7.99 -13.41
C LYS A 57 -25.14 -6.93 -12.35
N PHE A 58 -25.34 -5.68 -12.73
CA PHE A 58 -25.63 -4.59 -11.78
C PHE A 58 -27.10 -4.58 -11.33
N ASN A 59 -28.02 -5.00 -12.19
CA ASN A 59 -29.45 -4.96 -11.91
C ASN A 59 -29.83 -5.93 -10.78
N GLY A 60 -30.49 -5.42 -9.73
CA GLY A 60 -30.75 -6.20 -8.52
C GLY A 60 -29.60 -6.14 -7.50
N GLY A 61 -28.60 -5.29 -7.70
CA GLY A 61 -27.53 -5.05 -6.74
C GLY A 61 -27.97 -4.26 -5.50
N THR A 62 -27.04 -4.10 -4.55
CA THR A 62 -27.19 -3.21 -3.39
C THR A 62 -26.22 -2.04 -3.47
N TYR A 63 -26.73 -0.83 -3.30
CA TYR A 63 -26.00 0.41 -3.51
C TYR A 63 -26.07 1.32 -2.28
N ILE A 64 -24.93 1.92 -1.93
CA ILE A 64 -24.78 2.82 -0.79
C ILE A 64 -24.45 4.21 -1.31
N PHE A 65 -25.31 5.17 -1.02
CA PHE A 65 -25.14 6.57 -1.40
C PHE A 65 -24.87 7.43 -0.18
N ASN A 66 -24.11 8.50 -0.35
CA ASN A 66 -24.03 9.61 0.59
C ASN A 66 -24.41 10.89 -0.15
N GLY A 67 -25.66 11.34 0.01
CA GLY A 67 -26.26 12.32 -0.89
C GLY A 67 -26.40 11.73 -2.30
N ASP A 68 -25.90 12.44 -3.32
CA ASP A 68 -25.97 12.00 -4.72
C ASP A 68 -24.78 11.14 -5.17
N LYS A 69 -23.82 10.89 -4.27
CA LYS A 69 -22.58 10.20 -4.60
C LYS A 69 -22.70 8.72 -4.24
N LEU A 70 -22.42 7.86 -5.20
CA LEU A 70 -22.27 6.42 -4.97
C LEU A 70 -20.96 6.17 -4.22
N ILE A 71 -21.03 5.53 -3.05
CA ILE A 71 -19.88 5.30 -2.17
C ILE A 71 -19.36 3.89 -2.28
N GLN A 72 -20.25 2.91 -2.14
CA GLN A 72 -19.93 1.49 -2.32
C GLN A 72 -21.15 0.76 -2.87
N TYR A 73 -20.91 -0.36 -3.53
CA TYR A 73 -21.98 -1.23 -3.98
C TYR A 73 -21.56 -2.70 -4.02
N LYS A 74 -22.56 -3.55 -4.15
CA LYS A 74 -22.42 -4.96 -4.48
C LYS A 74 -23.37 -5.29 -5.61
N ASP A 75 -22.87 -6.04 -6.59
CA ASP A 75 -23.67 -6.46 -7.75
C ASP A 75 -24.75 -7.48 -7.36
N SER A 76 -25.53 -7.92 -8.33
CA SER A 76 -26.65 -8.83 -8.09
C SER A 76 -26.23 -10.21 -7.54
N THR A 77 -24.96 -10.58 -7.67
CA THR A 77 -24.44 -11.87 -7.17
C THR A 77 -24.29 -11.89 -5.65
N TYR A 78 -24.30 -10.72 -4.99
CA TYR A 78 -24.17 -10.62 -3.54
C TYR A 78 -25.40 -11.09 -2.77
N GLY A 79 -26.59 -11.05 -3.40
CA GLY A 79 -27.84 -11.54 -2.83
C GLY A 79 -28.18 -10.90 -1.46
N ASN A 80 -28.55 -11.73 -0.48
CA ASN A 80 -28.93 -11.32 0.88
C ASN A 80 -27.73 -11.15 1.83
N GLY A 81 -26.58 -10.74 1.30
CA GLY A 81 -25.40 -10.48 2.12
C GLY A 81 -25.65 -9.40 3.18
N PHE A 82 -24.75 -9.33 4.17
CA PHE A 82 -24.88 -8.39 5.26
C PHE A 82 -24.83 -6.93 4.77
N VAL A 83 -25.74 -6.10 5.25
CA VAL A 83 -25.73 -4.65 5.00
C VAL A 83 -26.02 -3.95 6.32
N ARG A 84 -25.11 -3.07 6.74
CA ARG A 84 -25.28 -2.23 7.94
C ARG A 84 -26.53 -1.36 7.81
N SER A 85 -27.17 -1.08 8.95
CA SER A 85 -28.28 -0.13 8.96
C SER A 85 -27.78 1.29 8.66
N GLN A 86 -28.67 2.17 8.18
CA GLN A 86 -28.32 3.57 7.94
C GLN A 86 -27.88 4.28 9.23
N GLU A 87 -28.49 3.92 10.36
CA GLU A 87 -28.11 4.44 11.67
C GLU A 87 -26.70 3.99 12.07
N ASP A 88 -26.35 2.71 11.89
CA ASP A 88 -25.00 2.22 12.19
C ASP A 88 -23.95 2.93 11.32
N MET A 89 -24.23 3.14 10.03
CA MET A 89 -23.30 3.84 9.14
C MET A 89 -23.12 5.30 9.53
N LYS A 90 -24.19 5.96 9.99
CA LYS A 90 -24.12 7.32 10.51
C LYS A 90 -23.26 7.37 11.77
N ILE A 91 -23.51 6.48 12.74
CA ILE A 91 -22.73 6.39 13.98
C ILE A 91 -21.24 6.11 13.67
N LEU A 92 -20.95 5.18 12.77
CA LEU A 92 -19.56 4.86 12.39
C LEU A 92 -18.87 6.03 11.66
N SER A 93 -19.60 6.74 10.80
CA SER A 93 -19.10 7.96 10.16
C SER A 93 -18.82 9.08 11.17
N GLU A 94 -19.64 9.20 12.22
CA GLU A 94 -19.43 10.18 13.29
C GLU A 94 -18.28 9.81 14.23
N ILE A 95 -18.14 8.54 14.59
CA ILE A 95 -17.13 8.07 15.55
C ILE A 95 -15.77 7.84 14.89
N ILE A 96 -15.74 7.11 13.78
CA ILE A 96 -14.51 6.69 13.10
C ILE A 96 -14.14 7.68 12.00
N GLY A 97 -15.14 8.22 11.32
CA GLY A 97 -14.94 9.15 10.21
C GLY A 97 -15.31 8.58 8.84
N SER A 98 -15.43 9.51 7.91
CA SER A 98 -15.51 9.28 6.47
C SER A 98 -14.81 10.45 5.78
N THR A 99 -13.69 10.19 5.12
CA THR A 99 -12.87 11.23 4.48
C THR A 99 -13.10 11.21 2.98
N SER A 100 -13.54 12.33 2.41
CA SER A 100 -13.56 12.52 0.96
C SER A 100 -12.21 13.03 0.49
N TYR A 101 -11.58 12.32 -0.45
CA TYR A 101 -10.32 12.77 -1.04
C TYR A 101 -10.61 13.50 -2.36
N GLN A 102 -10.23 14.78 -2.44
CA GLN A 102 -10.25 15.54 -3.69
C GLN A 102 -8.89 15.42 -4.36
N GLY A 103 -8.88 14.84 -5.56
CA GLY A 103 -7.69 14.41 -6.27
C GLY A 103 -6.66 15.52 -6.48
N ASN A 104 -5.60 15.46 -5.68
CA ASN A 104 -4.24 15.91 -6.02
C ASN A 104 -3.26 15.20 -5.08
N HIS A 105 -3.09 13.88 -5.25
CA HIS A 105 -2.10 13.09 -4.49
C HIS A 105 -0.67 13.28 -5.01
N SER A 106 -0.28 14.54 -5.26
CA SER A 106 1.08 14.90 -5.62
C SER A 106 1.72 15.65 -4.46
N LYS A 107 2.26 14.89 -3.51
CA LYS A 107 3.54 15.15 -2.81
C LYS A 107 3.70 14.21 -1.60
N GLY A 108 4.81 13.46 -1.60
CA GLY A 108 5.35 12.79 -0.42
C GLY A 108 4.52 11.62 0.13
N VAL A 109 4.78 11.33 1.41
CA VAL A 109 4.38 10.12 2.12
C VAL A 109 2.95 10.14 2.59
N SER A 110 2.42 11.32 2.94
CA SER A 110 0.99 11.51 3.20
C SER A 110 0.15 11.12 1.97
N GLY A 111 0.56 11.53 0.76
CA GLY A 111 -0.10 11.12 -0.47
C GLY A 111 -0.03 9.62 -0.75
N MET A 112 0.95 8.91 -0.20
CA MET A 112 1.05 7.45 -0.29
C MET A 112 0.04 6.76 0.63
N PHE A 113 -0.05 7.18 1.89
CA PHE A 113 -1.04 6.66 2.83
C PHE A 113 -2.46 6.86 2.31
N GLU A 114 -2.76 8.05 1.78
CA GLU A 114 -4.05 8.35 1.16
C GLU A 114 -4.35 7.45 -0.05
N LYS A 115 -3.37 7.24 -0.95
CA LYS A 115 -3.52 6.31 -2.08
C LYS A 115 -3.88 4.90 -1.61
N PHE A 116 -3.25 4.40 -0.55
CA PHE A 116 -3.57 3.07 0.00
C PHE A 116 -4.95 2.99 0.62
N ARG A 117 -5.36 4.03 1.35
CA ARG A 117 -6.70 4.10 1.96
C ARG A 117 -7.83 4.17 0.90
N CYS A 118 -7.55 4.73 -0.28
CA CYS A 118 -8.53 4.93 -1.35
C CYS A 118 -8.62 3.81 -2.40
N ASN A 119 -7.92 2.69 -2.23
CA ASN A 119 -7.74 1.72 -3.33
C ASN A 119 -8.97 0.84 -3.64
N ASN A 120 -10.11 1.09 -3.01
CA ASN A 120 -11.37 0.37 -3.24
C ASN A 120 -12.44 1.34 -3.73
N MET A 121 -12.71 1.27 -5.04
CA MET A 121 -13.82 1.92 -5.74
C MET A 121 -13.89 3.44 -5.63
N ASP A 122 -13.43 4.08 -6.71
CA ASP A 122 -13.53 5.51 -6.97
C ASP A 122 -12.89 6.36 -5.87
N LYS A 123 -11.65 6.82 -6.14
CA LYS A 123 -10.64 7.50 -5.27
C LYS A 123 -11.13 8.72 -4.48
N SER A 124 -12.29 8.63 -3.86
CA SER A 124 -13.16 9.77 -3.58
C SER A 124 -13.72 9.68 -2.18
N GLU A 125 -13.84 8.49 -1.57
CA GLU A 125 -14.30 8.37 -0.18
C GLU A 125 -13.67 7.18 0.54
N PHE A 126 -12.94 7.47 1.62
CA PHE A 126 -12.46 6.49 2.57
C PHE A 126 -13.42 6.44 3.75
N LEU A 127 -14.04 5.28 3.98
CA LEU A 127 -14.89 5.03 5.14
C LEU A 127 -14.02 4.57 6.30
N GLY A 128 -13.47 5.53 7.03
CA GLY A 128 -12.52 5.27 8.09
C GLY A 128 -11.86 6.53 8.63
N GLY A 129 -10.97 6.31 9.59
CA GLY A 129 -10.20 7.36 10.25
C GLY A 129 -8.92 6.84 10.87
N VAL A 130 -8.13 7.78 11.36
CA VAL A 130 -6.83 7.53 12.00
C VAL A 130 -7.04 7.65 13.50
N GLY A 131 -6.63 6.62 14.24
CA GLY A 131 -6.58 6.61 15.69
C GLY A 131 -5.40 7.40 16.25
N GLU A 132 -5.13 7.20 17.53
CA GLU A 132 -3.98 7.80 18.19
C GLU A 132 -2.67 7.29 17.58
N THR A 133 -1.70 8.19 17.51
CA THR A 133 -0.34 7.91 17.11
C THR A 133 0.46 7.46 18.32
N PHE A 134 1.33 6.47 18.14
CA PHE A 134 2.21 5.98 19.19
C PHE A 134 3.61 5.75 18.63
N GLU A 135 4.62 6.07 19.44
CA GLU A 135 6.01 5.97 19.03
C GLU A 135 6.56 4.56 19.27
N LEU A 136 7.50 4.19 18.40
CA LEU A 136 8.32 3.00 18.52
C LEU A 136 9.78 3.41 18.30
N GLU A 137 10.60 3.12 19.31
CA GLU A 137 12.05 3.20 19.20
C GLU A 137 12.63 1.78 19.21
N VAL A 138 13.44 1.46 18.21
CA VAL A 138 14.09 0.15 18.09
C VAL A 138 15.53 0.25 18.57
N ASP A 139 15.80 -0.34 19.74
CA ASP A 139 17.13 -0.39 20.34
C ASP A 139 18.21 -0.87 19.35
N GLY A 140 19.29 -0.11 19.27
CA GLY A 140 20.46 -0.44 18.44
C GLY A 140 20.39 0.06 17.00
N LEU A 141 19.29 0.69 16.58
CA LEU A 141 19.16 1.31 15.25
C LEU A 141 19.33 2.84 15.26
N GLY A 142 19.55 3.44 16.43
CA GLY A 142 19.70 4.90 16.62
C GLY A 142 18.51 5.66 16.04
N ASP A 143 18.77 6.82 15.44
CA ASP A 143 17.74 7.63 14.76
C ASP A 143 16.99 6.80 13.71
N GLY A 144 17.66 5.86 13.05
CA GLY A 144 17.03 5.00 12.06
C GLY A 144 15.92 4.09 12.61
N GLY A 145 15.92 3.83 13.92
CA GLY A 145 14.97 3.01 14.64
C GLY A 145 13.73 3.74 15.16
N VAL A 146 13.54 5.02 14.86
CA VAL A 146 12.42 5.81 15.37
C VAL A 146 11.26 5.85 14.38
N PHE A 147 10.10 5.35 14.82
CA PHE A 147 8.87 5.27 14.05
C PHE A 147 7.69 5.90 14.81
N GLU A 148 6.87 6.67 14.10
CA GLU A 148 5.51 7.02 14.49
C GLU A 148 4.55 6.00 13.86
N ASN A 149 3.84 5.25 14.70
CA ASN A 149 2.83 4.32 14.27
C ASN A 149 1.44 4.93 14.48
N LYS A 150 0.49 4.53 13.63
CA LYS A 150 -0.92 4.90 13.78
C LYS A 150 -1.82 3.74 13.42
N LEU A 151 -2.88 3.57 14.19
CA LEU A 151 -3.95 2.63 13.87
C LEU A 151 -4.90 3.30 12.89
N VAL A 152 -5.16 2.65 11.76
CA VAL A 152 -6.14 3.11 10.77
C VAL A 152 -7.33 2.19 10.78
N TYR A 153 -8.46 2.73 11.18
CA TYR A 153 -9.73 2.04 11.22
C TYR A 153 -10.45 2.25 9.89
N SER A 154 -10.93 1.18 9.28
CA SER A 154 -11.77 1.24 8.09
C SER A 154 -12.98 0.33 8.25
N TRP A 155 -14.12 0.82 7.78
CA TRP A 155 -15.39 0.12 7.85
C TRP A 155 -16.02 0.01 6.47
N SER A 156 -16.90 -0.96 6.31
CA SER A 156 -17.70 -1.13 5.09
C SER A 156 -19.16 -1.34 5.47
N PRO A 157 -20.09 -0.73 4.71
CA PRO A 157 -21.52 -1.06 4.77
C PRO A 157 -21.80 -2.55 4.61
N PHE A 158 -20.92 -3.29 3.93
CA PHE A 158 -21.08 -4.71 3.60
C PHE A 158 -20.32 -5.67 4.52
N SER A 159 -19.74 -5.16 5.62
CA SER A 159 -18.96 -5.94 6.59
C SER A 159 -19.44 -5.70 8.01
N GLN A 160 -19.64 -6.76 8.78
CA GLN A 160 -19.89 -6.68 10.23
C GLN A 160 -18.66 -6.26 11.03
N ASN A 161 -17.48 -6.45 10.45
CA ASN A 161 -16.21 -6.21 11.11
C ASN A 161 -15.68 -4.83 10.76
N LEU A 162 -15.04 -4.21 11.75
CA LEU A 162 -14.10 -3.12 11.55
C LEU A 162 -12.75 -3.71 11.15
N LEU A 163 -12.14 -3.16 10.11
CA LEU A 163 -10.77 -3.46 9.73
C LEU A 163 -9.85 -2.45 10.40
N ILE A 164 -8.76 -2.95 10.95
CA ILE A 164 -7.77 -2.14 11.64
C ILE A 164 -6.44 -2.46 11.01
N ASN A 165 -5.81 -1.45 10.42
CA ASN A 165 -4.50 -1.56 9.79
C ASN A 165 -3.49 -0.75 10.59
N LEU A 166 -2.25 -1.21 10.60
CA LEU A 166 -1.14 -0.44 11.15
C LEU A 166 -0.44 0.29 10.01
N GLU A 167 -0.28 1.59 10.19
CA GLU A 167 0.64 2.39 9.38
C GLU A 167 1.83 2.77 10.26
N ALA A 168 3.04 2.56 9.76
CA ALA A 168 4.29 2.88 10.45
C ALA A 168 5.06 3.88 9.62
N GLU A 169 5.39 5.04 10.19
CA GLU A 169 6.08 6.15 9.55
C GLU A 169 7.42 6.38 10.26
N ARG A 170 8.53 6.27 9.53
CA ARG A 170 9.86 6.50 10.08
C ARG A 170 10.16 8.00 10.10
N LEU A 171 10.56 8.52 11.26
CA LEU A 171 10.66 9.96 11.51
C LEU A 171 11.89 10.64 10.87
N VAL A 172 12.96 9.89 10.57
CA VAL A 172 14.20 10.48 10.07
C VAL A 172 14.11 10.98 8.63
N CYS A 173 13.40 10.24 7.77
CA CYS A 173 13.19 10.62 6.38
C CYS A 173 11.71 10.92 6.08
N ASN A 174 10.85 10.99 7.11
CA ASN A 174 9.38 11.01 7.00
C ASN A 174 8.88 9.98 5.98
N ASN A 175 9.40 8.74 6.04
CA ASN A 175 9.09 7.67 5.10
C ASN A 175 8.34 6.52 5.76
N GLY A 176 7.22 6.11 5.16
CA GLY A 176 6.29 5.20 5.81
C GLY A 176 6.00 3.93 5.04
N MET A 177 5.53 2.93 5.77
CA MET A 177 4.96 1.70 5.25
C MET A 177 3.53 1.52 5.76
N VAL A 178 2.66 1.02 4.90
CA VAL A 178 1.33 0.53 5.26
C VAL A 178 1.39 -0.99 5.32
N GLY A 179 1.34 -1.55 6.52
CA GLY A 179 1.25 -3.00 6.70
C GLY A 179 -0.18 -3.47 6.44
N ASN A 180 -0.39 -4.21 5.36
CA ASN A 180 -1.66 -4.92 5.08
C ASN A 180 -1.39 -6.43 5.02
N ALA A 181 -0.96 -6.98 6.16
CA ALA A 181 -0.70 -8.40 6.35
C ALA A 181 -1.61 -8.92 7.46
N SER A 182 -2.05 -10.20 7.40
CA SER A 182 -3.00 -10.77 8.39
C SER A 182 -2.55 -10.69 9.85
N PHE A 183 -1.26 -10.49 10.11
CA PHE A 183 -0.70 -10.30 11.46
C PHE A 183 -0.81 -8.85 11.97
N VAL A 184 -1.04 -7.92 11.05
CA VAL A 184 -1.04 -6.47 11.26
C VAL A 184 -2.45 -5.90 11.07
N THR A 185 -3.22 -6.55 10.20
CA THR A 185 -4.62 -6.25 9.95
C THR A 185 -5.50 -7.11 10.83
N LYS A 186 -6.25 -6.48 11.74
CA LYS A 186 -7.21 -7.18 12.61
C LYS A 186 -8.62 -6.84 12.19
N ALA A 187 -9.43 -7.87 11.98
CA ALA A 187 -10.88 -7.73 11.83
C ALA A 187 -11.52 -7.87 13.21
N VAL A 188 -12.18 -6.81 13.69
CA VAL A 188 -12.85 -6.83 14.99
C VAL A 188 -14.37 -6.75 14.78
N PRO A 189 -15.16 -7.73 15.27
CA PRO A 189 -16.60 -7.62 15.23
C PRO A 189 -17.05 -6.50 16.16
N LEU A 190 -17.86 -5.59 15.65
CA LEU A 190 -18.47 -4.55 16.46
C LEU A 190 -19.84 -5.04 16.92
N VAL A 191 -19.93 -5.41 18.20
CA VAL A 191 -21.20 -5.54 18.93
C VAL A 191 -21.43 -4.20 19.64
N ASN A 192 -22.68 -3.79 19.84
CA ASN A 192 -23.10 -2.53 20.50
C ASN A 192 -22.07 -1.92 21.47
N ARG A 193 -21.92 -0.57 21.44
CA ARG A 193 -20.91 0.25 22.17
C ARG A 193 -19.59 0.45 21.40
N TYR A 194 -19.71 1.12 20.25
CA TYR A 194 -18.61 1.40 19.33
C TYR A 194 -17.42 2.11 19.98
N GLN A 195 -17.65 3.17 20.77
CA GLN A 195 -16.57 3.95 21.37
C GLN A 195 -15.76 3.12 22.38
N GLU A 196 -16.43 2.47 23.35
CA GLU A 196 -15.78 1.62 24.35
C GLU A 196 -14.91 0.56 23.67
N HIS A 197 -15.41 -0.07 22.60
CA HIS A 197 -14.64 -1.08 21.86
C HIS A 197 -13.42 -0.49 21.16
N LEU A 198 -13.52 0.69 20.55
CA LEU A 198 -12.36 1.35 19.91
C LEU A 198 -11.27 1.69 20.93
N ASP A 199 -11.65 2.21 22.10
CA ASP A 199 -10.73 2.55 23.18
C ASP A 199 -10.06 1.29 23.76
N PHE A 200 -10.80 0.19 23.93
CA PHE A 200 -10.19 -1.09 24.35
C PHE A 200 -9.22 -1.65 23.31
N ILE A 201 -9.54 -1.45 22.03
CA ILE A 201 -8.74 -1.96 20.93
C ILE A 201 -7.38 -1.23 20.86
N SER A 202 -7.32 0.10 21.00
CA SER A 202 -6.05 0.83 20.99
C SER A 202 -5.14 0.37 22.13
N VAL A 203 -5.65 0.38 23.37
CA VAL A 203 -4.93 -0.04 24.58
C VAL A 203 -4.37 -1.46 24.46
N GLN A 204 -5.09 -2.36 23.80
CA GLN A 204 -4.65 -3.75 23.67
C GLN A 204 -3.70 -3.98 22.48
N LEU A 205 -3.90 -3.26 21.36
CA LEU A 205 -3.17 -3.51 20.12
C LEU A 205 -1.82 -2.79 20.08
N GLU A 206 -1.70 -1.60 20.65
CA GLU A 206 -0.46 -0.83 20.60
C GLU A 206 0.73 -1.60 21.19
N PRO A 207 0.66 -2.19 22.40
CA PRO A 207 1.79 -2.94 22.95
C PRO A 207 2.13 -4.19 22.12
N GLN A 208 1.12 -4.81 21.50
CA GLN A 208 1.32 -5.99 20.65
C GLN A 208 2.04 -5.63 19.36
N PHE A 209 1.62 -4.55 18.69
CA PHE A 209 2.26 -4.08 17.47
C PHE A 209 3.67 -3.56 17.73
N ASN A 210 3.88 -2.79 18.79
CA ASN A 210 5.22 -2.35 19.18
C ASN A 210 6.14 -3.53 19.45
N ALA A 211 5.68 -4.56 20.18
CA ALA A 211 6.49 -5.75 20.41
C ALA A 211 6.80 -6.52 19.11
N ILE A 212 5.83 -6.66 18.20
CA ILE A 212 6.03 -7.35 16.92
C ILE A 212 7.01 -6.57 16.04
N LEU A 213 6.81 -5.27 15.87
CA LEU A 213 7.66 -4.42 15.03
C LEU A 213 9.06 -4.26 15.60
N SER A 214 9.19 -4.03 16.91
CA SER A 214 10.50 -3.90 17.57
C SER A 214 11.36 -5.14 17.35
N ASN A 215 10.80 -6.32 17.65
CA ASN A 215 11.49 -7.59 17.41
C ASN A 215 11.81 -7.77 15.93
N ARG A 216 10.87 -7.43 15.05
CA ARG A 216 11.07 -7.62 13.61
C ARG A 216 12.19 -6.75 13.07
N PHE A 217 12.20 -5.45 13.37
CA PHE A 217 13.23 -4.54 12.89
C PHE A 217 14.61 -4.88 13.46
N LYS A 218 14.66 -5.28 14.73
CA LYS A 218 15.89 -5.79 15.37
C LYS A 218 16.40 -7.06 14.68
N ASP A 219 15.51 -7.97 14.30
CA ASP A 219 15.89 -9.16 13.54
C ASP A 219 16.38 -8.80 12.13
N MET A 220 15.67 -7.91 11.44
CA MET A 220 15.96 -7.50 10.07
C MET A 220 17.35 -6.86 9.91
N SER A 221 17.86 -6.17 10.93
CA SER A 221 19.20 -5.57 10.89
C SER A 221 20.33 -6.61 10.97
N HIS A 222 20.03 -7.83 11.39
CA HIS A 222 20.99 -8.92 11.47
C HIS A 222 20.72 -10.03 10.45
N GLN A 223 19.55 -10.03 9.81
CA GLN A 223 19.15 -11.03 8.83
C GLN A 223 19.53 -10.59 7.41
N PRO A 224 20.29 -11.41 6.65
CA PRO A 224 20.55 -11.12 5.25
C PRO A 224 19.25 -11.20 4.45
N ALA A 225 19.02 -10.22 3.58
CA ALA A 225 17.95 -10.28 2.59
C ALA A 225 18.21 -11.45 1.65
N ASN A 226 17.16 -12.16 1.22
CA ASN A 226 17.32 -13.18 0.20
C ASN A 226 17.55 -12.53 -1.19
N LEU A 227 18.16 -13.29 -2.10
CA LEU A 227 18.54 -12.83 -3.43
C LEU A 227 17.32 -12.39 -4.24
N GLN A 228 16.17 -13.07 -4.08
CA GLN A 228 14.92 -12.73 -4.76
C GLN A 228 14.36 -11.37 -4.33
N SER A 229 14.40 -11.06 -3.03
CA SER A 229 13.96 -9.77 -2.48
C SER A 229 14.84 -8.63 -3.00
N MET A 230 16.16 -8.82 -3.02
CA MET A 230 17.10 -7.84 -3.60
C MET A 230 16.89 -7.64 -5.11
N MET A 231 16.68 -8.72 -5.88
CA MET A 231 16.37 -8.62 -7.31
C MET A 231 15.04 -7.90 -7.57
N THR A 232 14.05 -8.15 -6.72
CA THR A 232 12.73 -7.49 -6.80
C THR A 232 12.89 -5.99 -6.54
N ALA A 233 13.61 -5.63 -5.48
CA ALA A 233 13.92 -4.23 -5.16
C ALA A 233 14.68 -3.55 -6.30
N HIS A 234 15.75 -4.18 -6.83
CA HIS A 234 16.51 -3.64 -7.96
C HIS A 234 15.61 -3.33 -9.18
N ASN A 235 14.70 -4.24 -9.53
CA ASN A 235 13.78 -4.02 -10.65
C ASN A 235 12.80 -2.87 -10.39
N LEU A 236 12.30 -2.74 -9.16
CA LEU A 236 11.39 -1.65 -8.78
C LEU A 236 12.09 -0.28 -8.83
N ILE A 237 13.31 -0.18 -8.27
CA ILE A 237 14.12 1.03 -8.30
C ILE A 237 14.53 1.38 -9.73
N ASN A 238 14.93 0.41 -10.55
CA ASN A 238 15.26 0.64 -11.96
C ASN A 238 14.07 1.17 -12.77
N ASN A 239 12.86 0.66 -12.53
CA ASN A 239 11.66 1.19 -13.16
C ASN A 239 11.39 2.63 -12.75
N ARG A 240 11.55 2.95 -11.46
CA ARG A 240 11.43 4.33 -10.95
C ARG A 240 12.49 5.25 -11.54
N LEU A 241 13.74 4.78 -11.67
CA LEU A 241 14.83 5.51 -12.30
C LEU A 241 14.51 5.85 -13.76
N LYS A 242 13.93 4.90 -14.52
CA LYS A 242 13.49 5.15 -15.91
C LYS A 242 12.39 6.22 -15.99
N GLN A 243 11.43 6.20 -15.07
CA GLN A 243 10.37 7.22 -14.99
C GLN A 243 10.97 8.60 -14.74
N ASN A 244 11.86 8.73 -13.74
CA ASN A 244 12.47 10.01 -13.38
C ASN A 244 13.47 10.53 -14.45
N ASN A 245 14.22 9.65 -15.10
CA ASN A 245 15.06 10.04 -16.24
C ASN A 245 14.24 10.63 -17.40
N SER A 246 13.00 10.19 -17.59
CA SER A 246 12.11 10.78 -18.60
C SER A 246 11.67 12.20 -18.24
N LEU A 247 11.56 12.52 -16.95
CA LEU A 247 11.24 13.86 -16.44
C LEU A 247 12.44 14.80 -16.63
N LEU A 248 13.66 14.34 -16.29
CA LEU A 248 14.89 15.08 -16.53
C LEU A 248 15.05 15.52 -18.00
N ARG A 249 14.71 14.64 -18.95
CA ARG A 249 14.80 14.94 -20.38
C ARG A 249 13.76 15.96 -20.87
N LYS A 250 12.66 16.13 -20.13
CA LYS A 250 11.57 17.05 -20.47
C LYS A 250 11.72 18.42 -19.81
N SER A 251 12.51 18.52 -18.74
CA SER A 251 12.77 19.79 -18.08
C SER A 251 13.80 20.59 -18.86
N THR A 252 13.44 21.78 -19.32
CA THR A 252 14.35 22.76 -19.94
C THR A 252 15.28 23.42 -18.93
N GLN A 253 15.01 23.24 -17.63
CA GLN A 253 15.82 23.77 -16.53
C GLN A 253 16.18 22.61 -15.60
N TYR A 254 17.48 22.32 -15.50
CA TYR A 254 18.00 21.29 -14.59
C TYR A 254 17.78 21.76 -13.15
N ASP A 255 16.64 21.37 -12.57
CA ASP A 255 16.42 21.51 -11.15
C ASP A 255 17.43 20.60 -10.42
N ILE A 256 18.29 21.23 -9.62
CA ILE A 256 19.37 20.57 -8.88
C ILE A 256 18.80 19.45 -8.00
N GLU A 257 17.60 19.66 -7.45
CA GLU A 257 16.92 18.67 -6.61
C GLU A 257 16.58 17.40 -7.40
N VAL A 258 16.11 17.54 -8.64
CA VAL A 258 15.75 16.39 -9.51
C VAL A 258 17.01 15.62 -9.93
N VAL A 259 18.12 16.31 -10.18
CA VAL A 259 19.41 15.67 -10.49
C VAL A 259 19.89 14.87 -9.28
N GLN A 260 19.90 15.47 -8.09
CA GLN A 260 20.33 14.81 -6.86
C GLN A 260 19.46 13.59 -6.54
N MET A 261 18.14 13.71 -6.68
CA MET A 261 17.20 12.60 -6.52
C MET A 261 17.54 11.43 -7.46
N VAL A 262 17.83 11.71 -8.74
CA VAL A 262 18.15 10.67 -9.73
C VAL A 262 19.50 10.01 -9.45
N GLU A 263 20.50 10.76 -9.00
CA GLU A 263 21.78 10.18 -8.57
C GLU A 263 21.63 9.30 -7.32
N ASN A 264 20.82 9.74 -6.34
CA ASN A 264 20.51 8.93 -5.15
C ASN A 264 19.84 7.61 -5.55
N LEU A 265 18.82 7.65 -6.42
CA LEU A 265 18.17 6.44 -6.96
C LEU A 265 19.16 5.53 -7.70
N ARG A 266 20.10 6.10 -8.46
CA ARG A 266 21.12 5.33 -9.18
C ARG A 266 22.08 4.65 -8.22
N SER A 267 22.52 5.35 -7.17
CA SER A 267 23.36 4.78 -6.11
C SER A 267 22.66 3.58 -5.46
N MET A 268 21.41 3.76 -5.01
CA MET A 268 20.58 2.69 -4.45
C MET A 268 20.43 1.50 -5.39
N ASN A 269 20.16 1.76 -6.68
CA ASN A 269 20.00 0.72 -7.69
C ASN A 269 21.28 -0.09 -7.90
N ASN A 270 22.45 0.54 -7.81
CA ASN A 270 23.75 -0.11 -7.94
C ASN A 270 24.03 -1.04 -6.76
N VAL A 271 23.74 -0.61 -5.53
CA VAL A 271 23.90 -1.42 -4.32
C VAL A 271 23.00 -2.67 -4.36
N LEU A 272 21.79 -2.54 -4.92
CA LEU A 272 20.84 -3.65 -5.11
C LEU A 272 21.18 -4.57 -6.29
N ASN A 273 22.15 -4.24 -7.15
CA ASN A 273 22.45 -5.01 -8.35
C ASN A 273 23.25 -6.29 -8.03
N VAL A 274 22.53 -7.30 -7.56
CA VAL A 274 23.09 -8.60 -7.14
C VAL A 274 23.86 -9.32 -8.23
N LYS A 275 23.51 -9.12 -9.51
CA LYS A 275 24.25 -9.73 -10.62
C LYS A 275 25.63 -9.12 -10.75
N SER A 276 25.79 -7.84 -10.40
CA SER A 276 27.10 -7.19 -10.40
C SER A 276 27.92 -7.51 -9.15
N THR A 277 27.27 -7.53 -7.97
CA THR A 277 27.95 -7.67 -6.68
C THR A 277 28.21 -9.13 -6.29
N LEU A 278 27.41 -10.09 -6.75
CA LEU A 278 27.46 -11.49 -6.31
C LEU A 278 27.76 -12.50 -7.43
N ARG A 279 28.07 -12.06 -8.65
CA ARG A 279 28.36 -12.97 -9.79
C ARG A 279 29.49 -13.96 -9.53
N ASP A 280 30.46 -13.58 -8.71
CA ASP A 280 31.63 -14.39 -8.41
C ASP A 280 31.36 -15.38 -7.25
N HIS A 281 30.22 -15.21 -6.56
CA HIS A 281 29.77 -16.05 -5.44
C HIS A 281 28.68 -17.05 -5.83
N TYR A 282 27.86 -16.73 -6.84
CA TYR A 282 26.76 -17.57 -7.28
C TYR A 282 26.83 -17.93 -8.77
N LYS A 283 26.32 -19.12 -9.11
CA LYS A 283 26.16 -19.53 -10.51
C LYS A 283 25.19 -18.58 -11.22
N PRO A 284 25.37 -18.31 -12.53
CA PRO A 284 24.46 -17.46 -13.30
C PRO A 284 22.98 -17.83 -13.19
N SER A 285 22.66 -19.12 -13.03
CA SER A 285 21.30 -19.62 -12.87
C SER A 285 20.57 -19.08 -11.64
N ALA A 286 21.31 -18.74 -10.58
CA ALA A 286 20.78 -18.17 -9.34
C ALA A 286 20.10 -16.81 -9.58
N PHE A 287 20.56 -16.04 -10.56
CA PHE A 287 20.03 -14.72 -10.90
C PHE A 287 18.88 -14.77 -11.93
N SER A 288 18.58 -15.95 -12.48
CA SER A 288 17.51 -16.14 -13.46
C SER A 288 16.32 -16.92 -12.92
N ASN A 289 16.53 -17.76 -11.89
CA ASN A 289 15.49 -18.59 -11.30
C ASN A 289 15.02 -18.01 -9.96
N LYS A 290 13.78 -17.51 -9.91
CA LYS A 290 13.19 -16.88 -8.72
C LYS A 290 13.09 -17.83 -7.53
N GLU A 291 12.70 -19.08 -7.77
CA GLU A 291 12.57 -20.08 -6.69
C GLU A 291 13.92 -20.42 -6.08
N GLN A 292 14.96 -20.54 -6.92
CA GLN A 292 16.31 -20.73 -6.42
C GLN A 292 16.81 -19.50 -5.65
N ALA A 293 16.57 -18.30 -6.17
CA ALA A 293 16.97 -17.04 -5.54
C ALA A 293 16.33 -16.82 -4.16
N ARG A 294 15.10 -17.31 -3.93
CA ARG A 294 14.40 -17.18 -2.64
C ARG A 294 15.15 -17.87 -1.49
N HIS A 295 15.91 -18.93 -1.78
CA HIS A 295 16.66 -19.69 -0.78
C HIS A 295 18.13 -19.28 -0.65
N LEU A 296 18.58 -18.34 -1.48
CA LEU A 296 19.95 -17.82 -1.46
C LEU A 296 19.98 -16.47 -0.76
N GLN A 297 21.04 -16.24 0.00
CA GLN A 297 21.24 -15.01 0.74
C GLN A 297 21.92 -13.95 -0.15
N GLY A 298 21.64 -12.69 0.12
CA GLY A 298 22.27 -11.53 -0.51
C GLY A 298 23.38 -10.93 0.34
N ASN A 299 23.97 -9.84 -0.15
CA ASN A 299 25.01 -9.08 0.57
C ASN A 299 24.48 -7.95 1.46
N LEU A 300 23.17 -7.68 1.42
CA LEU A 300 22.51 -6.67 2.24
C LEU A 300 21.64 -7.31 3.31
N THR A 301 21.41 -6.60 4.41
CA THR A 301 20.41 -7.01 5.40
C THR A 301 19.00 -6.75 4.87
N GLN A 302 18.00 -7.42 5.44
CA GLN A 302 16.59 -7.11 5.17
C GLN A 302 16.28 -5.65 5.51
N TYR A 303 16.91 -5.12 6.57
CA TYR A 303 16.75 -3.73 6.98
C TYR A 303 17.34 -2.74 5.97
N ASP A 304 18.49 -3.04 5.36
CA ASP A 304 19.06 -2.20 4.29
C ASP A 304 18.15 -2.15 3.06
N VAL A 305 17.60 -3.29 2.64
CA VAL A 305 16.67 -3.33 1.49
C VAL A 305 15.38 -2.59 1.82
N PHE A 306 14.85 -2.75 3.02
CA PHE A 306 13.71 -1.98 3.53
C PHE A 306 13.96 -0.48 3.45
N ASN A 307 15.12 -0.04 3.95
CA ASN A 307 15.51 1.36 3.96
C ASN A 307 15.67 1.94 2.55
N ILE A 308 16.28 1.20 1.62
CA ILE A 308 16.42 1.64 0.22
C ILE A 308 15.04 1.81 -0.44
N LEU A 309 14.13 0.86 -0.22
CA LEU A 309 12.79 0.91 -0.80
C LEU A 309 11.95 2.05 -0.24
N THR A 310 11.99 2.25 1.08
CA THR A 310 11.28 3.34 1.76
C THR A 310 11.82 4.71 1.37
N GLU A 311 13.14 4.85 1.21
CA GLU A 311 13.77 6.09 0.73
C GLU A 311 13.36 6.41 -0.72
N ALA A 312 13.41 5.42 -1.61
CA ALA A 312 13.03 5.61 -3.00
C ALA A 312 11.56 6.02 -3.16
N VAL A 313 10.66 5.51 -2.32
CA VAL A 313 9.25 5.84 -2.43
C VAL A 313 8.93 7.25 -1.93
N SER A 314 9.68 7.75 -0.94
CA SER A 314 9.40 9.02 -0.27
C SER A 314 10.09 10.22 -0.91
N HIS A 315 11.30 10.01 -1.44
CA HIS A 315 12.13 11.07 -1.99
C HIS A 315 12.18 11.09 -3.51
N SER A 316 11.37 10.28 -4.19
CA SER A 316 11.32 10.33 -5.65
C SER A 316 9.95 10.07 -6.25
N ASN A 317 9.73 10.59 -7.45
CA ASN A 317 8.45 10.46 -8.13
C ASN A 317 8.27 9.04 -8.69
N GLY A 318 7.11 8.44 -8.45
CA GLY A 318 6.71 7.15 -9.02
C GLY A 318 5.28 7.22 -9.56
N ASP A 319 4.95 6.31 -10.48
CA ASP A 319 3.55 6.03 -10.78
C ASP A 319 2.91 5.14 -9.69
N SER A 320 1.58 5.12 -9.65
CA SER A 320 0.81 4.34 -8.66
C SER A 320 1.19 2.86 -8.65
N LYS A 321 1.47 2.29 -9.83
CA LYS A 321 1.80 0.87 -9.97
C LYS A 321 3.18 0.55 -9.38
N ASN A 322 4.16 1.45 -9.54
CA ASN A 322 5.47 1.31 -8.95
C ASN A 322 5.43 1.54 -7.43
N ASP A 323 4.68 2.54 -6.94
CA ASP A 323 4.42 2.76 -5.50
C ASP A 323 3.86 1.49 -4.84
N GLU A 324 2.80 0.91 -5.42
CA GLU A 324 2.19 -0.34 -4.94
C GLU A 324 3.15 -1.54 -5.00
N GLY A 325 4.02 -1.58 -6.00
CA GLY A 325 5.03 -2.62 -6.14
C GLY A 325 6.08 -2.53 -5.03
N ILE A 326 6.56 -1.32 -4.75
CA ILE A 326 7.50 -1.04 -3.65
C ILE A 326 6.87 -1.37 -2.30
N GLN A 327 5.62 -0.95 -2.06
CA GLN A 327 4.97 -1.24 -0.79
C GLN A 327 4.74 -2.73 -0.57
N ARG A 328 4.37 -3.47 -1.62
CA ARG A 328 4.27 -4.94 -1.54
C ARG A 328 5.62 -5.58 -1.22
N ALA A 329 6.71 -5.07 -1.79
CA ALA A 329 8.05 -5.57 -1.48
C ALA A 329 8.45 -5.25 -0.02
N ILE A 330 8.19 -4.02 0.45
CA ILE A 330 8.40 -3.61 1.84
C ILE A 330 7.62 -4.53 2.79
N ASN A 331 6.32 -4.70 2.56
CA ASN A 331 5.47 -5.57 3.38
C ASN A 331 5.93 -7.03 3.34
N GLY A 332 6.37 -7.53 2.19
CA GLY A 332 6.91 -8.88 2.07
C GLY A 332 8.17 -9.08 2.91
N ILE A 333 9.09 -8.11 2.87
CA ILE A 333 10.31 -8.13 3.68
C ILE A 333 9.97 -8.04 5.17
N VAL A 334 9.07 -7.16 5.58
CA VAL A 334 8.76 -6.96 7.01
C VAL A 334 7.89 -8.08 7.58
N PHE A 335 6.86 -8.54 6.87
CA PHE A 335 5.83 -9.40 7.44
C PHE A 335 5.77 -10.83 6.87
N ASP A 336 6.05 -11.02 5.58
CA ASP A 336 5.90 -12.36 4.96
C ASP A 336 7.12 -13.25 5.20
N GLU A 337 8.32 -12.66 5.24
CA GLU A 337 9.58 -13.38 5.53
C GLU A 337 9.68 -13.90 6.98
N LEU A 338 8.73 -13.55 7.86
CA LEU A 338 8.57 -14.15 9.19
C LEU A 338 8.16 -15.63 9.16
N ASN A 339 7.49 -16.07 8.09
CA ASN A 339 6.98 -17.43 7.97
C ASN A 339 8.00 -18.43 7.39
N ASP A 340 9.01 -17.96 6.67
CA ASP A 340 9.98 -18.81 5.98
C ASP A 340 11.17 -19.17 6.89
N LYS A 341 10.95 -20.05 7.87
CA LYS A 341 11.99 -20.58 8.79
C LYS A 341 13.04 -21.50 8.14
N LYS A 342 13.33 -21.40 6.84
CA LYS A 342 14.30 -22.28 6.14
C LYS A 342 15.17 -21.52 5.13
N ASN A 343 16.04 -20.65 5.62
CA ASN A 343 17.12 -20.10 4.79
C ASN A 343 18.36 -21.02 4.87
N ILE A 344 18.84 -21.45 3.71
CA ILE A 344 20.09 -22.20 3.57
C ILE A 344 21.24 -21.20 3.68
N LYS A 345 22.10 -21.36 4.68
CA LYS A 345 23.29 -20.49 4.85
C LYS A 345 24.32 -20.83 3.78
N GLY A 346 24.58 -19.88 2.88
CA GLY A 346 25.73 -19.94 1.97
C GLY A 346 26.97 -19.35 2.64
N ASN A 347 28.17 -19.69 2.14
CA ASN A 347 29.40 -19.00 2.49
C ASN A 347 29.40 -17.62 1.79
N ILE A 348 28.71 -16.65 2.37
CA ILE A 348 28.79 -15.24 1.96
C ILE A 348 29.90 -14.59 2.80
N PRO A 349 30.77 -13.75 2.21
CA PRO A 349 31.66 -12.90 3.00
C PRO A 349 30.86 -12.15 4.07
N ASN A 350 31.47 -11.95 5.24
CA ASN A 350 30.85 -11.31 6.42
C ASN A 350 29.84 -10.23 6.01
N LEU A 351 28.64 -10.27 6.61
CA LEU A 351 27.67 -9.16 6.60
C LEU A 351 28.46 -7.87 6.66
N SER A 352 28.36 -7.05 5.60
CA SER A 352 29.42 -6.08 5.31
C SER A 352 29.72 -5.22 6.53
N SER A 353 31.00 -4.89 6.75
CA SER A 353 31.42 -3.86 7.69
C SER A 353 30.88 -2.45 7.32
N ASP A 354 30.13 -2.33 6.21
CA ASP A 354 29.29 -1.17 5.86
C ASP A 354 27.89 -1.20 6.50
N SER A 355 27.64 -2.11 7.45
CA SER A 355 26.43 -2.16 8.30
C SER A 355 26.29 -0.99 9.30
N ASP A 356 27.12 0.04 9.16
CA ASP A 356 26.84 1.34 9.75
C ASP A 356 25.70 1.98 8.96
N HIS A 357 24.45 1.74 9.41
CA HIS A 357 23.25 2.28 8.80
C HIS A 357 23.33 3.80 8.60
N ASN A 358 24.12 4.51 9.42
CA ASN A 358 24.37 5.95 9.27
C ASN A 358 25.29 6.30 8.09
N ARG A 359 26.25 5.44 7.75
CA ARG A 359 27.21 5.72 6.65
C ARG A 359 26.57 5.56 5.27
N ILE A 360 25.70 4.55 5.10
CA ILE A 360 24.93 4.35 3.87
C ILE A 360 23.89 5.48 3.67
N PHE A 361 23.31 6.01 4.75
CA PHE A 361 22.29 7.07 4.69
C PHE A 361 22.84 8.50 4.63
N PHE A 362 23.84 8.82 5.44
CA PHE A 362 24.29 10.19 5.63
C PHE A 362 25.62 10.51 4.94
N GLY A 363 26.27 9.51 4.32
CA GLY A 363 27.46 9.71 3.49
C GLY A 363 28.64 10.40 4.18
N LYS A 364 28.70 10.43 5.52
CA LYS A 364 29.78 11.09 6.24
C LYS A 364 30.96 10.13 6.44
N ASN A 365 32.13 10.59 6.02
CA ASN A 365 33.44 9.99 6.30
C ASN A 365 33.76 10.04 7.79
#